data_AF-A0A6J7CSL5-F1
#
_entry.id   AF-A0A6J7CSL5-F1
#
_cell.length_a   1.000
_cell.length_b   1.000
_cell.length_c   1.000
_cell.angle_alpha   90.00
_cell.angle_beta   90.00
_cell.angle_gamma   90.00
#
_symmetry.space_group_name_H-M   'P 1'
#
loop_
_entity.id
_entity.type
_entity.pdbx_description
1 polymer ?
#
loop_
_entity_poly.entity_id
_entity_poly.type
_entity_poly.pdbx_seq_one_letter_code
_entity_poly.pdbx_strand_id
1 'polypeptide(L)'
;MHVPPDGPNEIEEISDGDTVWRFERAFLTSNWTCIWGRGCQGILPQRAEQLGQGCCSVGAEIDGDDEARLVAASTAALQPERFQFHAQALAGGVFSDDTCSNTRVVDGACIFLNRPGFAGGEGCALHIAAVAADESPIDWKPSVCWQLPIRVDWEMRDDGIELAEVRGWRRADWGADGDTMAWCCTEEPEAFVGDRMVIDSLAEELEAIVGVAVVVELRRRLTGA
;
A
#
# COMPACT_ATOMS: atom_id res chain seq x y z
N MET A 1 20.82 15.77 -4.93
CA MET A 1 21.36 15.17 -6.16
C MET A 1 20.48 13.97 -6.42
N HIS A 2 19.46 14.11 -7.29
CA HIS A 2 18.53 13.04 -7.60
C HIS A 2 19.27 12.03 -8.47
N VAL A 3 19.58 10.87 -7.90
CA VAL A 3 20.14 9.75 -8.66
C VAL A 3 18.98 9.13 -9.43
N PRO A 4 19.04 9.05 -10.77
CA PRO A 4 18.03 8.35 -11.57
C PRO A 4 17.97 6.87 -11.17
N PRO A 5 16.84 6.17 -11.35
CA PRO A 5 16.68 4.76 -10.97
C PRO A 5 17.52 3.77 -11.81
N ASP A 6 18.38 4.23 -12.71
CA ASP A 6 19.18 3.39 -13.63
C ASP A 6 20.61 3.08 -13.11
N GLY A 7 20.80 3.03 -11.78
CA GLY A 7 21.97 2.36 -11.20
C GLY A 7 21.77 0.84 -11.26
N PRO A 8 22.82 0.00 -11.21
CA PRO A 8 22.60 -1.44 -11.01
C PRO A 8 21.78 -1.60 -9.72
N ASN A 9 20.60 -2.21 -9.80
CA ASN A 9 19.76 -2.51 -8.65
C ASN A 9 20.60 -3.33 -7.67
N GLU A 10 21.18 -2.65 -6.68
CA GLU A 10 21.91 -3.30 -5.61
C GLU A 10 20.84 -4.04 -4.78
N ILE A 11 20.90 -5.36 -4.85
CA ILE A 11 19.98 -6.25 -4.15
C ILE A 11 20.66 -6.72 -2.87
N GLU A 12 19.99 -6.53 -1.74
CA GLU A 12 20.35 -7.20 -0.49
C GLU A 12 19.62 -8.53 -0.38
N GLU A 13 20.35 -9.61 -0.09
CA GLU A 13 19.77 -10.94 0.04
C GLU A 13 19.86 -11.46 1.49
N ILE A 14 18.73 -11.84 2.07
CA ILE A 14 18.63 -12.43 3.42
C ILE A 14 17.87 -13.75 3.33
N SER A 15 18.46 -14.83 3.81
CA SER A 15 17.77 -16.13 3.91
C SER A 15 17.21 -16.32 5.32
N ASP A 16 15.92 -16.66 5.42
CA ASP A 16 15.22 -16.95 6.68
C ASP A 16 14.67 -18.39 6.67
N GLY A 17 15.56 -19.35 6.44
CA GLY A 17 15.21 -20.77 6.35
C GLY A 17 14.52 -21.10 5.03
N ASP A 18 13.19 -20.96 5.01
CA ASP A 18 12.33 -21.38 3.90
C ASP A 18 12.14 -20.28 2.84
N THR A 19 12.53 -19.04 3.16
CA THR A 19 12.43 -17.89 2.24
C THR A 19 13.79 -17.23 2.03
N VAL A 20 14.08 -16.89 0.77
CA VAL A 20 15.18 -15.99 0.37
C VAL A 20 14.57 -14.65 0.00
N TRP A 21 14.79 -13.65 0.86
CA TRP A 21 14.35 -12.29 0.67
C TRP A 21 15.37 -11.49 -0.12
N ARG A 22 14.92 -10.80 -1.18
CA ARG A 22 15.73 -9.94 -2.04
C ARG A 22 15.20 -8.52 -1.98
N PHE A 23 15.99 -7.58 -1.51
CA PHE A 23 15.54 -6.21 -1.25
C PHE A 23 16.18 -5.21 -2.22
N GLU A 24 15.37 -4.38 -2.85
CA GLU A 24 15.85 -3.25 -3.66
C GLU A 24 16.40 -2.15 -2.74
N ARG A 25 17.73 -2.09 -2.62
CA ARG A 25 18.41 -1.14 -1.73
C ARG A 25 18.08 0.32 -2.07
N ALA A 26 17.99 0.65 -3.35
CA ALA A 26 17.70 2.02 -3.79
C ALA A 26 16.35 2.53 -3.24
N PHE A 27 15.32 1.68 -3.23
CA PHE A 27 14.02 2.02 -2.67
C PHE A 27 14.08 2.13 -1.14
N LEU A 28 14.63 1.12 -0.46
CA LEU A 28 14.66 1.07 1.02
C LEU A 28 15.51 2.16 1.68
N THR A 29 16.54 2.63 0.99
CA THR A 29 17.40 3.74 1.45
C THR A 29 16.96 5.10 0.93
N SER A 30 15.88 5.15 0.14
CA SER A 30 15.32 6.41 -0.35
C SER A 30 14.54 7.14 0.76
N ASN A 31 14.31 8.43 0.53
CA ASN A 31 13.43 9.27 1.33
C ASN A 31 11.99 9.29 0.79
N TRP A 32 11.52 8.21 0.17
CA TRP A 32 10.12 8.11 -0.23
C TRP A 32 9.20 8.25 0.99
N THR A 33 8.11 8.99 0.84
CA THR A 33 7.04 9.06 1.84
C THR A 33 5.68 9.22 1.17
N CYS A 34 4.63 8.63 1.74
CA CYS A 34 3.28 8.80 1.24
C CYS A 34 2.84 10.27 1.39
N ILE A 35 2.60 10.96 0.28
CA ILE A 35 2.14 12.35 0.23
C ILE A 35 0.63 12.49 -0.03
N TRP A 36 -0.18 11.46 0.27
CA TRP A 36 -1.64 11.58 0.22
C TRP A 36 -2.11 12.72 1.14
N GLY A 37 -3.02 13.56 0.64
CA GLY A 37 -3.42 14.82 1.30
C GLY A 37 -2.35 15.92 1.34
N ARG A 38 -1.18 15.70 0.72
CA ARG A 38 -0.03 16.62 0.71
C ARG A 38 0.62 16.72 -0.68
N GLY A 39 -0.17 16.71 -1.75
CA GLY A 39 0.33 16.82 -3.13
C GLY A 39 0.25 15.54 -3.97
N CYS A 40 -0.34 14.46 -3.47
CA CYS A 40 -0.52 13.22 -4.24
C CYS A 40 -1.40 13.45 -5.48
N GLN A 41 -0.86 13.19 -6.67
CA GLN A 41 -1.56 13.45 -7.94
C GLN A 41 -2.52 12.32 -8.35
N GLY A 42 -2.48 11.18 -7.66
CA GLY A 42 -3.25 9.98 -8.01
C GLY A 42 -2.72 9.22 -9.22
N ILE A 43 -3.26 8.03 -9.46
CA ILE A 43 -2.83 7.11 -10.52
C ILE A 43 -3.71 7.19 -11.78
N LEU A 44 -4.52 8.24 -11.92
CA LEU A 44 -5.41 8.42 -13.06
C LEU A 44 -4.65 8.83 -14.34
N PRO A 45 -5.30 8.75 -15.53
CA PRO A 45 -4.72 9.22 -16.78
C PRO A 45 -4.41 10.72 -16.86
N GLN A 46 -4.90 11.50 -15.89
CA GLN A 46 -4.50 12.88 -15.68
C GLN A 46 -4.17 13.08 -14.20
N ARG A 47 -3.17 13.92 -13.93
CA ARG A 47 -2.86 14.40 -12.57
C ARG A 47 -4.12 15.06 -11.98
N ALA A 48 -4.57 14.56 -10.83
CA ALA A 48 -5.87 14.91 -10.27
C ALA A 48 -5.85 14.97 -8.73
N GLU A 49 -4.89 15.69 -8.18
CA GLU A 49 -4.74 15.92 -6.73
C GLU A 49 -6.07 16.32 -6.05
N GLN A 50 -6.84 17.19 -6.69
CA GLN A 50 -8.11 17.70 -6.18
C GLN A 50 -9.17 16.64 -5.91
N LEU A 51 -9.05 15.44 -6.51
CA LEU A 51 -10.00 14.35 -6.28
C LEU A 51 -9.69 13.58 -4.99
N GLY A 52 -8.47 13.70 -4.44
CA GLY A 52 -8.05 12.98 -3.24
C GLY A 52 -8.01 11.46 -3.38
N GLN A 53 -8.04 10.93 -4.61
CA GLN A 53 -8.17 9.48 -4.84
C GLN A 53 -6.88 8.71 -4.58
N GLY A 54 -5.72 9.29 -4.90
CA GLY A 54 -4.46 8.58 -4.75
C GLY A 54 -4.45 7.25 -5.52
N CYS A 55 -3.97 6.19 -4.88
CA CYS A 55 -4.03 4.81 -5.38
C CYS A 55 -5.42 4.16 -5.25
N CYS A 56 -6.37 4.77 -4.53
CA CYS A 56 -7.69 4.19 -4.29
C CYS A 56 -8.63 4.27 -5.50
N SER A 57 -8.24 4.89 -6.61
CA SER A 57 -9.11 5.09 -7.79
C SER A 57 -9.58 3.78 -8.43
N VAL A 58 -8.85 2.68 -8.23
CA VAL A 58 -9.17 1.35 -8.80
C VAL A 58 -9.82 0.38 -7.79
N GLY A 59 -10.11 0.85 -6.57
CA GLY A 59 -10.48 -0.04 -5.46
C GLY A 59 -9.24 -0.65 -4.80
N ALA A 60 -9.45 -1.71 -4.03
CA ALA A 60 -8.40 -2.52 -3.41
C ALA A 60 -8.63 -3.98 -3.78
N GLU A 61 -7.59 -4.62 -4.29
CA GLU A 61 -7.51 -6.06 -4.44
C GLU A 61 -7.47 -6.72 -3.06
N ILE A 62 -8.12 -7.88 -2.94
CA ILE A 62 -8.28 -8.63 -1.71
C ILE A 62 -7.54 -9.96 -1.82
N ASP A 63 -6.62 -10.22 -0.89
CA ASP A 63 -5.83 -11.43 -0.81
C ASP A 63 -6.62 -12.59 -0.17
N GLY A 64 -7.47 -13.20 -0.98
CA GLY A 64 -8.20 -14.42 -0.64
C GLY A 64 -9.29 -14.25 0.44
N ASP A 65 -9.87 -15.39 0.81
CA ASP A 65 -11.07 -15.42 1.67
C ASP A 65 -10.79 -14.91 3.09
N ASP A 66 -9.57 -15.05 3.58
CA ASP A 66 -9.20 -14.65 4.94
C ASP A 66 -9.17 -13.13 5.08
N GLU A 67 -8.56 -12.45 4.11
CA GLU A 67 -8.58 -10.98 4.04
C GLU A 67 -9.99 -10.45 3.76
N ALA A 68 -10.76 -11.11 2.88
CA ALA A 68 -12.15 -10.73 2.65
C ALA A 68 -12.97 -10.75 3.95
N ARG A 69 -12.79 -11.76 4.80
CA ARG A 69 -13.45 -11.84 6.11
C ARG A 69 -12.97 -10.74 7.07
N LEU A 70 -11.67 -10.42 7.08
CA LEU A 70 -11.13 -9.30 7.86
C LEU A 70 -11.76 -7.96 7.44
N VAL A 71 -11.82 -7.69 6.13
CA VAL A 71 -12.39 -6.46 5.58
C VAL A 71 -13.89 -6.36 5.87
N ALA A 72 -14.62 -7.47 5.76
CA ALA A 72 -16.03 -7.52 6.13
C ALA A 72 -16.26 -7.24 7.63
N ALA A 73 -15.44 -7.82 8.50
CA ALA A 73 -15.50 -7.58 9.95
C ALA A 73 -15.16 -6.12 10.29
N SER A 74 -14.09 -5.58 9.70
CA SER A 74 -13.68 -4.19 9.87
C SER A 74 -14.74 -3.22 9.38
N THR A 75 -15.42 -3.55 8.27
CA THR A 75 -16.57 -2.78 7.75
C THR A 75 -17.71 -2.74 8.76
N ALA A 76 -18.03 -3.86 9.41
CA ALA A 76 -19.12 -3.94 10.39
C ALA A 76 -18.86 -3.09 11.65
N ALA A 77 -17.60 -2.77 11.94
CA ALA A 77 -17.22 -1.87 13.02
C ALA A 77 -17.33 -0.37 12.65
N LEU A 78 -17.44 -0.03 11.36
CA LEU A 78 -17.50 1.35 10.90
C LEU A 78 -18.78 2.05 11.32
N GLN A 79 -18.62 3.27 11.83
CA GLN A 79 -19.74 4.14 12.17
C GLN A 79 -20.09 5.06 10.98
N PRO A 80 -21.37 5.35 10.73
CA PRO A 80 -21.80 6.17 9.60
C PRO A 80 -21.20 7.58 9.62
N GLU A 81 -20.86 8.12 10.80
CA GLU A 81 -20.23 9.43 10.95
C GLU A 81 -18.82 9.48 10.34
N ARG A 82 -18.15 8.34 10.20
CA ARG A 82 -16.76 8.22 9.69
C ARG A 82 -16.67 7.48 8.36
N PHE A 83 -17.79 7.05 7.81
CA PHE A 83 -17.84 6.30 6.56
C PHE A 83 -18.90 6.89 5.62
N GLN A 84 -18.45 7.73 4.70
CA GLN A 84 -19.32 8.49 3.79
C GLN A 84 -20.29 7.59 3.01
N PHE A 85 -19.84 6.39 2.61
CA PHE A 85 -20.60 5.44 1.82
C PHE A 85 -21.22 4.32 2.68
N HIS A 86 -21.38 4.52 3.99
CA HIS A 86 -21.94 3.53 4.92
C HIS A 86 -23.31 3.01 4.48
N ALA A 87 -24.20 3.90 4.03
CA ALA A 87 -25.52 3.50 3.55
C ALA A 87 -25.45 2.62 2.28
N GLN A 88 -24.56 2.94 1.33
CA GLN A 88 -24.34 2.12 0.15
C GLN A 88 -23.71 0.75 0.48
N ALA A 89 -22.78 0.73 1.45
CA ALA A 89 -22.16 -0.50 1.94
C ALA A 89 -23.20 -1.40 2.63
N LEU A 90 -24.09 -0.84 3.44
CA LEU A 90 -25.17 -1.60 4.09
C LEU A 90 -26.17 -2.16 3.06
N ALA A 91 -26.47 -1.40 2.01
CA ALA A 91 -27.46 -1.80 1.01
C ALA A 91 -26.94 -2.84 0.00
N GLY A 92 -25.64 -2.85 -0.31
CA GLY A 92 -25.10 -3.68 -1.40
C GLY A 92 -23.70 -4.20 -1.18
N GLY A 93 -23.20 -4.23 0.06
CA GLY A 93 -21.87 -4.74 0.39
C GLY A 93 -20.73 -3.80 -0.04
N VAL A 94 -19.51 -4.20 0.30
CA VAL A 94 -18.27 -3.46 -0.02
C VAL A 94 -17.45 -4.09 -1.13
N PHE A 95 -17.76 -5.33 -1.53
CA PHE A 95 -17.03 -6.06 -2.58
C PHE A 95 -17.70 -5.91 -3.95
N SER A 96 -16.89 -5.96 -5.02
CA SER A 96 -17.34 -5.78 -6.41
C SER A 96 -18.37 -6.82 -6.83
N ASP A 97 -18.23 -8.03 -6.32
CA ASP A 97 -19.05 -9.19 -6.61
C ASP A 97 -18.88 -10.25 -5.49
N ASP A 98 -19.55 -11.40 -5.66
CA ASP A 98 -19.58 -12.49 -4.68
C ASP A 98 -18.22 -13.20 -4.50
N THR A 99 -17.26 -13.04 -5.42
CA THR A 99 -15.89 -13.58 -5.26
C THR A 99 -15.07 -12.80 -4.24
N CYS A 100 -15.51 -11.59 -3.89
CA CYS A 100 -14.84 -10.71 -2.94
C CYS A 100 -13.38 -10.37 -3.31
N SER A 101 -12.99 -10.50 -4.57
CA SER A 101 -11.62 -10.26 -5.05
C SER A 101 -11.22 -8.78 -5.06
N ASN A 102 -12.19 -7.86 -5.15
CA ASN A 102 -11.93 -6.42 -5.08
C ASN A 102 -13.00 -5.69 -4.27
N THR A 103 -12.61 -4.56 -3.65
CA THR A 103 -13.59 -3.60 -3.13
C THR A 103 -14.31 -2.87 -4.27
N ARG A 104 -15.55 -2.48 -4.06
CA ARG A 104 -16.33 -1.66 -5.01
C ARG A 104 -15.65 -0.32 -5.27
N VAL A 105 -15.73 0.11 -6.53
CA VAL A 105 -15.51 1.50 -6.93
C VAL A 105 -16.86 2.20 -6.96
N VAL A 106 -17.06 3.18 -6.10
CA VAL A 106 -18.25 4.03 -6.03
C VAL A 106 -17.81 5.44 -6.33
N ASP A 107 -18.44 6.12 -7.29
CA ASP A 107 -18.08 7.49 -7.70
C ASP A 107 -16.57 7.66 -7.98
N GLY A 108 -16.01 6.71 -8.73
CA GLY A 108 -14.64 6.77 -9.26
C GLY A 108 -13.50 6.44 -8.29
N ALA A 109 -13.79 5.95 -7.07
CA ALA A 109 -12.75 5.40 -6.19
C ALA A 109 -13.32 4.32 -5.25
N CYS A 110 -12.42 3.62 -4.55
CA CYS A 110 -12.74 2.65 -3.50
C CYS A 110 -13.87 3.16 -2.60
N ILE A 111 -14.83 2.27 -2.29
CA ILE A 111 -15.98 2.57 -1.44
C ILE A 111 -15.55 3.14 -0.09
N PHE A 112 -14.42 2.71 0.47
CA PHE A 112 -13.92 3.20 1.76
C PHE A 112 -13.27 4.59 1.71
N LEU A 113 -13.05 5.19 0.54
CA LEU A 113 -12.45 6.53 0.46
C LEU A 113 -13.50 7.60 0.77
N ASN A 114 -13.43 8.24 1.93
CA ASN A 114 -14.15 9.47 2.18
C ASN A 114 -13.56 10.60 1.31
N ARG A 115 -14.43 11.32 0.61
CA ARG A 115 -14.06 12.35 -0.36
C ARG A 115 -13.64 13.65 0.33
N PRO A 116 -12.92 14.53 -0.40
CA PRO A 116 -12.62 15.87 0.09
C PRO A 116 -13.87 16.60 0.59
N GLY A 117 -13.76 17.21 1.77
CA GLY A 117 -14.83 17.92 2.45
C GLY A 117 -15.80 17.06 3.27
N PHE A 118 -15.63 15.73 3.37
CA PHE A 118 -16.49 14.91 4.22
C PHE A 118 -16.26 15.22 5.71
N ALA A 119 -17.34 15.53 6.43
CA ALA A 119 -17.27 15.97 7.84
C ALA A 119 -16.67 14.91 8.79
N GLY A 120 -16.77 13.62 8.44
CA GLY A 120 -16.19 12.51 9.19
C GLY A 120 -14.69 12.32 9.03
N GLY A 121 -14.03 13.15 8.21
CA GLY A 121 -12.62 13.04 7.84
C GLY A 121 -12.44 12.50 6.43
N GLU A 122 -11.51 13.12 5.69
CA GLU A 122 -11.12 12.69 4.35
C GLU A 122 -10.18 11.47 4.42
N GLY A 123 -10.21 10.59 3.42
CA GLY A 123 -9.33 9.43 3.35
C GLY A 123 -10.04 8.11 3.67
N CYS A 124 -9.26 7.05 3.89
CA CYS A 124 -9.82 5.71 4.07
C CYS A 124 -10.58 5.60 5.40
N ALA A 125 -11.87 5.25 5.33
CA ALA A 125 -12.73 5.06 6.50
C ALA A 125 -12.19 3.98 7.46
N LEU A 126 -11.58 2.91 6.94
CA LEU A 126 -10.93 1.87 7.75
C LEU A 126 -9.72 2.43 8.53
N HIS A 127 -8.90 3.27 7.88
CA HIS A 127 -7.78 3.93 8.53
C HIS A 127 -8.25 4.89 9.64
N ILE A 128 -9.26 5.71 9.35
CA ILE A 128 -9.84 6.64 10.33
C ILE A 128 -10.41 5.89 11.53
N ALA A 129 -11.07 4.74 11.30
CA ALA A 129 -11.60 3.90 12.36
C ALA A 129 -10.49 3.27 13.21
N ALA A 130 -9.45 2.70 12.59
CA ALA A 130 -8.30 2.12 13.29
C ALA A 130 -7.63 3.14 14.22
N VAL A 131 -7.30 4.33 13.70
CA VAL A 131 -6.68 5.40 14.50
C VAL A 131 -7.59 5.85 15.64
N ALA A 132 -8.90 5.92 15.40
CA ALA A 132 -9.85 6.30 16.44
C ALA A 132 -10.08 5.20 17.50
N ALA A 133 -9.72 3.96 17.20
CA ALA A 133 -9.71 2.83 18.13
C ALA A 133 -8.35 2.68 18.86
N ASP A 134 -7.34 3.50 18.52
CA ASP A 134 -5.95 3.34 18.98
C ASP A 134 -5.32 2.01 18.53
N GLU A 135 -5.70 1.57 17.32
CA GLU A 135 -5.25 0.31 16.69
C GLU A 135 -4.46 0.59 15.41
N SER A 136 -3.63 -0.38 14.99
CA SER A 136 -2.85 -0.25 13.77
C SER A 136 -3.74 -0.34 12.52
N PRO A 137 -3.58 0.55 11.53
CA PRO A 137 -4.27 0.40 10.25
C PRO A 137 -3.94 -0.90 9.50
N ILE A 138 -2.83 -1.57 9.81
CA ILE A 138 -2.48 -2.89 9.24
C ILE A 138 -3.54 -3.93 9.58
N ASP A 139 -4.10 -3.88 10.80
CA ASP A 139 -5.10 -4.84 11.27
C ASP A 139 -6.51 -4.61 10.70
N TRP A 140 -6.73 -3.47 10.02
CA TRP A 140 -8.04 -3.02 9.55
C TRP A 140 -8.19 -2.98 8.03
N LYS A 141 -7.08 -2.75 7.32
CA LYS A 141 -7.09 -2.46 5.89
C LYS A 141 -6.75 -3.72 5.07
N PRO A 142 -7.22 -3.81 3.81
CA PRO A 142 -6.66 -4.75 2.86
C PRO A 142 -5.13 -4.60 2.77
N SER A 143 -4.42 -5.70 2.63
CA SER A 143 -2.97 -5.80 2.54
C SER A 143 -2.38 -4.84 1.53
N VAL A 144 -2.89 -4.85 0.30
CA VAL A 144 -2.43 -3.94 -0.76
C VAL A 144 -2.51 -2.46 -0.35
N CYS A 145 -3.48 -2.07 0.50
CA CYS A 145 -3.67 -0.69 0.92
C CYS A 145 -2.73 -0.22 2.02
N TRP A 146 -2.25 -1.11 2.89
CA TRP A 146 -1.26 -0.77 3.92
C TRP A 146 0.16 -1.10 3.48
N GLN A 147 0.34 -2.07 2.59
CA GLN A 147 1.65 -2.41 2.01
C GLN A 147 2.15 -1.33 1.05
N LEU A 148 1.28 -0.70 0.25
CA LEU A 148 1.68 0.35 -0.69
C LEU A 148 2.52 1.42 0.03
N PRO A 149 3.76 1.67 -0.44
CA PRO A 149 4.26 1.42 -1.78
C PRO A 149 5.21 0.19 -1.86
N ILE A 150 5.29 -0.63 -0.82
CA ILE A 150 6.08 -1.85 -0.80
C ILE A 150 5.35 -2.89 -1.67
N ARG A 151 6.10 -3.50 -2.58
CA ARG A 151 5.66 -4.63 -3.38
C ARG A 151 6.52 -5.84 -3.03
N VAL A 152 5.88 -6.99 -2.94
CA VAL A 152 6.54 -8.28 -2.82
C VAL A 152 6.17 -9.12 -4.03
N ASP A 153 7.16 -9.50 -4.83
CA ASP A 153 7.00 -10.46 -5.91
C ASP A 153 7.48 -11.83 -5.40
N TRP A 154 6.56 -12.80 -5.36
CA TRP A 154 6.82 -14.16 -4.87
C TRP A 154 7.06 -15.13 -6.03
N GLU A 155 8.08 -15.97 -5.90
CA GLU A 155 8.38 -17.08 -6.81
C GLU A 155 8.71 -18.34 -5.99
N MET A 156 7.97 -19.42 -6.20
CA MET A 156 8.30 -20.72 -5.63
C MET A 156 9.35 -21.41 -6.50
N ARG A 157 10.53 -21.69 -5.94
CA ARG A 157 11.61 -22.39 -6.64
C ARG A 157 11.40 -23.91 -6.63
N ASP A 158 12.06 -24.58 -7.58
CA ASP A 158 12.04 -26.04 -7.70
C ASP A 158 12.61 -26.78 -6.47
N ASP A 159 13.46 -26.11 -5.68
CA ASP A 159 14.05 -26.65 -4.45
C ASP A 159 13.17 -26.45 -3.19
N GLY A 160 11.95 -25.93 -3.36
CA GLY A 160 10.98 -25.72 -2.29
C GLY A 160 11.27 -24.49 -1.41
N ILE A 161 12.24 -23.66 -1.81
CA ILE A 161 12.54 -22.38 -1.18
C ILE A 161 11.74 -21.27 -1.89
N GLU A 162 11.09 -20.42 -1.12
CA GLU A 162 10.40 -19.24 -1.65
C GLU A 162 11.40 -18.13 -1.91
N LEU A 163 11.34 -17.53 -3.10
CA LEU A 163 12.05 -16.31 -3.43
C LEU A 163 11.07 -15.14 -3.34
N ALA A 164 11.40 -14.13 -2.56
CA ALA A 164 10.55 -12.96 -2.36
C ALA A 164 11.34 -11.68 -2.67
N GLU A 165 10.98 -10.97 -3.74
CA GLU A 165 11.58 -9.69 -4.10
C GLU A 165 10.77 -8.52 -3.52
N VAL A 166 11.38 -7.78 -2.59
CA VAL A 166 10.79 -6.63 -1.89
C VAL A 166 11.35 -5.35 -2.50
N ARG A 167 10.46 -4.53 -3.06
CA ARG A 167 10.81 -3.33 -3.83
C ARG A 167 9.70 -2.27 -3.79
N GLY A 168 9.94 -1.13 -4.41
CA GLY A 168 8.87 -0.16 -4.67
C GLY A 168 7.92 -0.67 -5.76
N TRP A 169 6.63 -0.39 -5.62
CA TRP A 169 5.68 -0.49 -6.74
C TRP A 169 6.16 0.37 -7.93
N ARG A 170 5.80 0.00 -9.14
CA ARG A 170 6.10 0.69 -10.40
C ARG A 170 4.84 0.74 -11.24
N ARG A 171 4.74 1.65 -12.22
CA ARG A 171 3.61 1.73 -13.15
C ARG A 171 3.34 0.39 -13.82
N ALA A 172 4.40 -0.32 -14.21
CA ALA A 172 4.32 -1.63 -14.86
C ALA A 172 3.59 -2.70 -14.01
N ASP A 173 3.55 -2.55 -12.69
CA ASP A 173 2.89 -3.49 -11.79
C ASP A 173 1.36 -3.36 -11.78
N TRP A 174 0.84 -2.25 -12.28
CA TRP A 174 -0.59 -1.98 -12.39
C TRP A 174 -1.21 -2.56 -13.67
N GLY A 175 -0.46 -3.38 -14.41
CA GLY A 175 -0.90 -3.93 -15.69
C GLY A 175 -1.28 -2.84 -16.68
N ALA A 176 -2.42 -3.02 -17.36
CA ALA A 176 -2.90 -2.08 -18.38
C ALA A 176 -3.23 -0.68 -17.84
N ASP A 177 -3.60 -0.57 -16.55
CA ASP A 177 -3.86 0.74 -15.94
C ASP A 177 -2.58 1.57 -15.85
N GLY A 178 -1.45 0.89 -15.62
CA GLY A 178 -0.10 1.44 -15.56
C GLY A 178 0.31 2.27 -16.78
N ASP A 179 -0.07 1.81 -17.98
CA ASP A 179 0.28 2.43 -19.26
C ASP A 179 -0.26 3.85 -19.42
N THR A 180 -1.35 4.16 -18.72
CA THR A 180 -2.03 5.45 -18.84
C THR A 180 -1.73 6.38 -17.67
N MET A 181 -1.08 5.91 -16.60
CA MET A 181 -0.87 6.68 -15.36
C MET A 181 -0.07 7.95 -15.61
N ALA A 182 -0.69 9.11 -15.37
CA ALA A 182 0.00 10.39 -15.49
C ALA A 182 1.08 10.60 -14.41
N TRP A 183 0.98 9.87 -13.29
CA TRP A 183 1.86 9.98 -12.13
C TRP A 183 1.85 8.69 -11.31
N CYS A 184 2.99 8.33 -10.74
CA CYS A 184 3.13 7.21 -9.81
C CYS A 184 4.08 7.62 -8.67
N CYS A 185 3.66 7.42 -7.43
CA CYS A 185 4.34 7.97 -6.26
C CYS A 185 5.77 7.45 -6.04
N THR A 186 6.12 6.31 -6.62
CA THR A 186 7.44 5.68 -6.49
C THR A 186 8.37 5.99 -7.65
N GLU A 187 7.88 6.64 -8.71
CA GLU A 187 8.66 6.93 -9.92
C GLU A 187 8.87 8.44 -10.13
N GLU A 188 8.33 9.28 -9.25
CA GLU A 188 8.26 10.72 -9.43
C GLU A 188 8.84 11.44 -8.19
N PRO A 189 9.64 12.50 -8.38
CA PRO A 189 10.46 13.10 -7.32
C PRO A 189 9.65 13.73 -6.19
N GLU A 190 8.39 14.09 -6.41
CA GLU A 190 7.54 14.79 -5.43
C GLU A 190 7.30 13.98 -4.15
N ALA A 191 7.35 12.65 -4.21
CA ALA A 191 7.17 11.79 -3.03
C ALA A 191 8.49 11.49 -2.29
N PHE A 192 9.66 11.81 -2.87
CA PHE A 192 10.98 11.55 -2.27
C PHE A 192 11.44 12.72 -1.39
N VAL A 193 10.57 13.12 -0.46
CA VAL A 193 10.74 14.31 0.40
C VAL A 193 10.67 13.98 1.89
N GLY A 194 10.64 12.70 2.26
CA GLY A 194 10.63 12.23 3.63
C GLY A 194 11.90 12.59 4.40
N ASP A 195 11.78 12.75 5.71
CA ASP A 195 12.91 13.05 6.61
C ASP A 195 13.66 11.80 7.08
N ARG A 196 13.07 10.62 6.90
CA ARG A 196 13.63 9.30 7.22
C ARG A 196 13.67 8.43 5.97
N MET A 197 14.57 7.44 5.98
CA MET A 197 14.63 6.42 4.92
C MET A 197 13.42 5.48 5.01
N VAL A 198 13.05 4.86 3.90
CA VAL A 198 11.95 3.88 3.83
C VAL A 198 12.09 2.76 4.86
N ILE A 199 13.30 2.21 5.05
CA ILE A 199 13.58 1.16 6.05
C ILE A 199 13.23 1.58 7.50
N ASP A 200 13.14 2.88 7.77
CA ASP A 200 12.80 3.42 9.08
C ASP A 200 11.40 4.02 9.14
N SER A 201 10.93 4.63 8.05
CA SER A 201 9.60 5.23 8.00
C SER A 201 8.48 4.21 7.83
N LEU A 202 8.75 3.08 7.17
CA LEU A 202 7.81 1.97 6.95
C LEU A 202 8.21 0.71 7.74
N ALA A 203 8.82 0.90 8.92
CA ALA A 203 9.33 -0.23 9.71
C ALA A 203 8.21 -1.19 10.14
N GLU A 204 7.03 -0.69 10.49
CA GLU A 204 5.90 -1.51 10.92
C GLU A 204 5.38 -2.37 9.75
N GLU A 205 5.22 -1.78 8.57
CA GLU A 205 4.79 -2.49 7.37
C GLU A 205 5.84 -3.51 6.92
N LEU A 206 7.13 -3.16 6.96
CA LEU A 206 8.21 -4.11 6.65
C LEU A 206 8.23 -5.27 7.65
N GLU A 207 8.08 -5.00 8.95
CA GLU A 207 8.03 -6.04 9.99
C GLU A 207 6.82 -6.97 9.80
N ALA A 208 5.67 -6.43 9.40
CA ALA A 208 4.48 -7.22 9.08
C ALA A 208 4.67 -8.10 7.83
N ILE A 209 5.46 -7.65 6.85
CA ILE A 209 5.70 -8.38 5.59
C ILE A 209 6.79 -9.46 5.76
N VAL A 210 7.94 -9.10 6.33
CA VAL A 210 9.15 -9.95 6.32
C VAL A 210 9.52 -10.50 7.70
N GLY A 211 8.86 -10.04 8.76
CA GLY A 211 9.18 -10.39 10.12
C GLY A 211 10.32 -9.57 10.73
N VAL A 212 10.26 -9.41 12.06
CA VAL A 212 11.19 -8.57 12.85
C VAL A 212 12.65 -8.97 12.65
N ALA A 213 12.96 -10.27 12.61
CA ALA A 213 14.34 -10.75 12.47
C ALA A 213 14.97 -10.30 11.15
N VAL A 214 14.22 -10.37 10.05
CA VAL A 214 14.67 -9.96 8.72
C VAL A 214 14.85 -8.44 8.67
N VAL A 215 13.91 -7.65 9.21
CA VAL A 215 14.04 -6.17 9.26
C VAL A 215 15.26 -5.72 10.06
N VAL A 216 15.53 -6.35 11.21
CA VAL A 216 16.70 -6.03 12.03
C VAL A 216 18.00 -6.28 11.26
N GLU A 217 18.12 -7.44 10.62
CA GLU A 217 19.31 -7.77 9.81
C GLU A 217 19.43 -6.86 8.58
N LEU A 218 18.31 -6.53 7.93
CA LEU A 218 18.27 -5.63 6.79
C LEU A 218 18.73 -4.22 7.16
N ARG A 219 18.21 -3.65 8.26
CA ARG A 219 18.63 -2.34 8.76
C ARG A 219 20.14 -2.32 9.04
N ARG A 220 20.67 -3.38 9.65
CA ARG A 220 22.11 -3.52 9.93
C ARG A 220 22.95 -3.49 8.65
N ARG A 221 22.50 -4.17 7.59
CA ARG A 221 23.22 -4.21 6.30
C ARG A 221 23.13 -2.91 5.50
N LEU A 222 21.98 -2.23 5.56
CA LEU A 222 21.73 -1.00 4.81
C LEU A 222 22.38 0.23 5.44
N THR A 223 22.37 0.32 6.78
CA THR A 223 22.78 1.54 7.50
C THR A 223 24.10 1.37 8.26
N GLY A 224 24.56 0.14 8.46
CA GLY A 224 25.70 -0.17 9.32
C GLY A 224 25.45 0.06 10.82
N ALA A 225 24.21 0.37 11.21
CA ALA A 225 23.78 0.59 12.58
C ALA A 225 23.21 -0.67 13.25
#